data_AF-A0A966FDM5-F1
#
_entry.id   AF-A0A966FDM5-F1
#
_cell.length_a   1.000
_cell.length_b   1.000
_cell.length_c   1.000
_cell.angle_alpha   90.00
_cell.angle_beta   90.00
_cell.angle_gamma   90.00
#
_symmetry.space_group_name_H-M   'P 1'
#
loop_
_entity.id
_entity.type
_entity.pdbx_description
1 polymer ?
#
loop_
_entity_poly.entity_id
_entity_poly.type
_entity_poly.pdbx_seq_one_letter_code
_entity_poly.pdbx_strand_id
1 'polypeptide(L)'
;MKRRLLLFIIFLPILFVTVFLGYQFYSRATSIKANIIIDTTQIAGPIPDRWKALAQGGEEMGVRMLENVVPQVAELYPRYIRLDHIYDFYDVVSRDANGQLSFNWAKLDETVCDIYHTGAKP
;
A
#
# COMPACT_ATOMS: atom_id res chain seq x y z
N MET A 1 -51.34 32.33 17.52
CA MET A 1 -49.96 32.84 17.72
C MET A 1 -49.04 31.86 18.46
N LYS A 2 -49.40 31.35 19.65
CA LYS A 2 -48.51 30.50 20.48
C LYS A 2 -47.94 29.25 19.77
N ARG A 3 -48.74 28.52 18.98
CA ARG A 3 -48.28 27.34 18.21
C ARG A 3 -47.26 27.70 17.12
N ARG A 4 -47.42 28.85 16.46
CA ARG A 4 -46.47 29.34 15.45
C ARG A 4 -45.15 29.77 16.09
N LEU A 5 -45.23 30.42 17.26
CA LEU A 5 -44.05 30.82 18.03
C LEU A 5 -43.26 29.59 18.53
N LEU A 6 -43.95 28.56 19.02
CA LEU A 6 -43.32 27.32 19.49
C LEU A 6 -42.64 26.55 18.35
N LEU A 7 -43.29 26.48 17.18
CA LEU A 7 -42.68 25.94 15.96
C LEU A 7 -41.42 26.72 15.58
N PHE A 8 -41.46 28.06 15.65
CA PHE A 8 -40.32 28.91 15.31
C PHE A 8 -39.13 28.68 16.25
N ILE A 9 -39.38 28.56 17.56
CA ILE A 9 -38.35 28.30 18.58
C ILE A 9 -37.68 26.94 18.38
N ILE A 10 -38.41 25.94 17.89
CA ILE A 10 -37.86 24.60 17.59
C ILE A 10 -37.11 24.60 16.25
N PHE A 11 -37.65 25.28 15.24
CA PHE A 11 -37.09 25.25 13.89
C PHE A 11 -35.81 26.07 13.76
N LEU A 12 -35.70 27.18 14.49
CA LEU A 12 -34.53 28.06 14.45
C LEU A 12 -33.21 27.37 14.84
N PRO A 13 -33.10 26.63 15.98
CA PRO A 13 -31.87 25.93 16.34
C PRO A 13 -31.55 24.78 15.38
N ILE A 14 -32.57 24.07 14.88
CA ILE A 14 -32.38 23.02 13.88
C ILE A 14 -31.82 23.61 12.59
N LEU A 15 -32.36 24.73 12.13
CA LEU A 15 -31.85 25.47 10.97
C LEU A 15 -30.40 25.94 11.19
N PHE A 16 -30.10 26.48 12.37
CA PHE A 16 -28.75 26.94 12.70
C PHE A 16 -27.74 25.79 12.67
N VAL A 17 -28.05 24.65 13.31
CA VAL A 17 -27.18 23.46 13.31
C VAL A 17 -27.00 22.90 11.91
N THR A 18 -28.08 22.79 11.12
CA THR A 18 -28.01 22.24 9.75
C THR A 18 -27.20 23.14 8.81
N VAL A 19 -27.35 24.47 8.90
CA VAL A 19 -26.52 25.41 8.12
C VAL A 19 -25.06 25.35 8.54
N PHE A 20 -24.78 25.29 9.85
CA PHE A 20 -23.42 25.19 10.37
C PHE A 20 -22.72 23.89 9.93
N LEU A 21 -23.38 22.75 10.11
CA LEU A 21 -22.87 21.45 9.64
C LEU A 21 -22.73 21.43 8.11
N GLY A 22 -23.71 21.98 7.39
CA GLY A 22 -23.64 22.16 5.94
C GLY A 22 -22.37 22.92 5.54
N TYR A 23 -22.09 24.07 6.14
CA TYR A 23 -20.88 24.82 5.85
C TYR A 23 -19.60 24.04 6.20
N GLN A 24 -19.57 23.34 7.33
CA GLN A 24 -18.41 22.55 7.74
C GLN A 24 -18.13 21.35 6.81
N PHE A 25 -19.17 20.75 6.23
CA PHE A 25 -19.04 19.64 5.28
C PHE A 25 -18.86 20.10 3.82
N TYR A 26 -19.47 21.22 3.40
CA TYR A 26 -19.34 21.78 2.05
C TYR A 26 -18.07 22.64 1.84
N SER A 27 -17.48 23.19 2.90
CA SER A 27 -16.26 24.03 2.81
C SER A 27 -14.97 23.26 2.52
N ARG A 28 -15.04 21.94 2.37
CA ARG A 28 -13.88 21.13 1.99
C ARG A 28 -13.79 21.02 0.46
N ALA A 29 -12.93 21.86 -0.11
CA ALA A 29 -12.44 21.82 -1.49
C ALA A 29 -13.50 21.45 -2.55
N THR A 30 -14.24 22.45 -3.06
CA THR A 30 -14.99 22.26 -4.30
C THR A 30 -14.05 21.81 -5.40
N SER A 31 -14.37 20.70 -6.08
CA SER A 31 -13.51 20.16 -7.13
C SER A 31 -13.33 21.20 -8.25
N ILE A 32 -12.08 21.47 -8.61
CA ILE A 32 -11.73 22.22 -9.81
C ILE A 32 -11.38 21.19 -10.88
N LYS A 33 -11.95 21.34 -12.08
CA LYS A 33 -11.66 20.43 -13.18
C LYS A 33 -10.18 20.56 -13.58
N ALA A 34 -9.45 19.45 -13.55
CA ALA A 34 -8.08 19.41 -14.04
C ALA A 34 -8.05 19.65 -15.56
N ASN A 35 -7.17 20.54 -16.02
CA ASN A 35 -6.90 20.76 -17.44
C ASN A 35 -5.59 20.04 -17.83
N ILE A 36 -5.69 18.74 -18.12
CA ILE A 36 -4.54 17.91 -18.47
C ILE A 36 -4.41 17.88 -20.00
N ILE A 37 -3.32 18.43 -20.53
CA ILE A 37 -2.98 18.42 -21.96
C ILE A 37 -1.69 17.63 -22.12
N ILE A 38 -1.69 16.63 -23.00
CA ILE A 38 -0.54 15.76 -23.25
C ILE A 38 -0.12 15.96 -24.72
N ASP A 39 1.07 16.51 -24.93
CA ASP A 39 1.69 16.56 -26.26
C ASP A 39 2.51 15.29 -26.48
N THR A 40 2.06 14.43 -27.39
CA THR A 40 2.71 13.15 -27.70
C THR A 40 3.86 13.29 -28.71
N THR A 41 4.05 14.48 -29.28
CA THR A 41 5.12 14.77 -30.25
C THR A 41 6.40 15.30 -29.58
N GLN A 42 6.29 15.78 -28.33
CA GLN A 42 7.42 16.30 -27.57
C GLN A 42 7.97 15.25 -26.58
N ILE A 43 9.19 14.80 -26.83
CA ILE A 43 9.88 13.84 -25.95
C ILE A 43 10.75 14.61 -24.95
N ALA A 44 10.38 14.59 -23.66
CA ALA A 44 11.13 15.25 -22.59
C ALA A 44 12.32 14.42 -22.07
N GLY A 45 12.37 13.11 -22.36
CA GLY A 45 13.41 12.18 -21.92
C GLY A 45 12.83 10.87 -21.39
N PRO A 46 13.69 9.95 -20.91
CA PRO A 46 13.26 8.68 -20.34
C PRO A 46 12.61 8.88 -18.98
N ILE A 47 11.54 8.12 -18.69
CA ILE A 47 10.95 8.08 -17.35
C ILE A 47 11.83 7.19 -16.47
N PRO A 48 12.33 7.67 -15.31
CA PRO A 48 13.16 6.87 -14.44
C PRO A 48 12.31 5.83 -13.70
N ASP A 49 12.58 4.53 -13.94
CA ASP A 49 11.89 3.35 -13.40
C ASP A 49 12.05 3.13 -11.86
N ARG A 50 12.11 4.20 -11.06
CA ARG A 50 12.43 4.12 -9.61
C ARG A 50 11.42 3.33 -8.79
N TRP A 51 10.17 3.26 -9.26
CA TRP A 51 9.09 2.54 -8.59
C TRP A 51 9.14 1.02 -8.81
N LYS A 52 10.04 0.52 -9.68
CA LYS A 52 10.17 -0.92 -9.96
C LYS A 52 11.00 -1.67 -8.92
N ALA A 53 11.39 -1.02 -7.82
CA ALA A 53 12.01 -1.69 -6.67
C ALA A 53 10.99 -1.75 -5.54
N LEU A 54 10.52 -2.95 -5.23
CA LEU A 54 9.61 -3.20 -4.13
C LEU A 54 10.41 -3.67 -2.91
N ALA A 55 9.87 -3.42 -1.72
CA ALA A 55 10.42 -3.95 -0.49
C ALA A 55 9.30 -4.64 0.27
N GLN A 56 9.61 -5.81 0.79
CA GLN A 56 8.73 -6.60 1.59
C GLN A 56 9.30 -6.55 3.01
N GLY A 57 8.55 -5.94 3.94
CA GLY A 57 8.99 -5.76 5.33
C GLY A 57 8.44 -6.82 6.29
N GLY A 58 7.68 -7.78 5.80
CA GLY A 58 6.81 -8.64 6.60
C GLY A 58 7.56 -9.48 7.61
N GLU A 59 7.11 -9.33 8.84
CA GLU A 59 7.61 -9.98 10.06
C GLU A 59 6.79 -11.25 10.37
N GLU A 60 6.09 -11.79 9.37
CA GLU A 60 5.18 -12.93 9.54
C GLU A 60 5.96 -14.25 9.48
N MET A 61 5.92 -15.01 10.58
CA MET A 61 6.55 -16.32 10.67
C MET A 61 5.68 -17.42 10.07
N GLY A 62 6.31 -18.33 9.32
CA GLY A 62 5.67 -19.57 8.86
C GLY A 62 4.72 -19.42 7.68
N VAL A 63 4.68 -18.24 7.04
CA VAL A 63 3.86 -17.98 5.85
C VAL A 63 4.76 -17.51 4.70
N ARG A 64 4.48 -17.99 3.49
CA ARG A 64 5.18 -17.58 2.27
C ARG A 64 4.52 -16.31 1.71
N MET A 65 5.07 -15.15 2.05
CA MET A 65 4.36 -13.86 1.95
C MET A 65 3.96 -13.45 0.53
N LEU A 66 4.73 -13.83 -0.49
CA LEU A 66 4.44 -13.48 -1.88
C LEU A 66 3.55 -14.51 -2.57
N GLU A 67 3.41 -15.73 -2.05
CA GLU A 67 2.82 -16.89 -2.73
C GLU A 67 1.45 -16.57 -3.35
N ASN A 68 0.56 -15.94 -2.58
CA ASN A 68 -0.81 -15.67 -3.00
C ASN A 68 -0.97 -14.42 -3.88
N VAL A 69 0.10 -13.65 -4.07
CA VAL A 69 0.08 -12.37 -4.80
C VAL A 69 1.07 -12.31 -5.95
N VAL A 70 1.79 -13.40 -6.26
CA VAL A 70 2.75 -13.45 -7.37
C VAL A 70 2.17 -12.91 -8.69
N PRO A 71 0.95 -13.32 -9.14
CA PRO A 71 0.38 -12.79 -10.39
C PRO A 71 0.17 -11.28 -10.36
N GLN A 72 -0.36 -10.73 -9.26
CA GLN A 72 -0.65 -9.31 -9.10
C GLN A 72 0.64 -8.49 -9.00
N VAL A 73 1.66 -9.01 -8.33
CA VAL A 73 2.97 -8.35 -8.25
C VAL A 73 3.65 -8.35 -9.61
N ALA A 74 3.51 -9.41 -10.41
CA ALA A 74 4.06 -9.46 -11.77
C ALA A 74 3.48 -8.37 -12.69
N GLU A 75 2.19 -8.03 -12.54
CA GLU A 75 1.53 -6.95 -13.30
C GLU A 75 2.13 -5.55 -13.04
N LEU A 76 2.89 -5.38 -11.95
CA LEU A 76 3.61 -4.14 -11.65
C LEU A 76 4.98 -4.04 -12.36
N TYR A 77 5.40 -5.11 -13.05
CA TYR A 77 6.70 -5.23 -13.72
C TYR A 77 7.89 -4.83 -12.82
N PRO A 78 8.01 -5.40 -11.60
CA PRO A 78 9.12 -5.09 -10.71
C PRO A 78 10.46 -5.56 -11.30
N ARG A 79 11.52 -4.82 -11.01
CA ARG A 79 12.91 -5.19 -11.30
C ARG A 79 13.58 -5.83 -10.10
N TYR A 80 13.27 -5.34 -8.91
CA TYR A 80 13.85 -5.80 -7.65
C TYR A 80 12.79 -5.96 -6.57
N ILE A 81 12.92 -6.98 -5.73
CA ILE A 81 12.12 -7.18 -4.53
C ILE A 81 13.07 -7.46 -3.37
N ARG A 82 13.28 -6.47 -2.50
CA ARG A 82 14.11 -6.61 -1.30
C ARG A 82 13.36 -7.43 -0.25
N LEU A 83 13.98 -8.52 0.22
CA LEU A 83 13.56 -9.26 1.41
C LEU A 83 14.27 -8.72 2.65
N ASP A 84 13.53 -8.59 3.75
CA ASP A 84 14.11 -8.33 5.07
C ASP A 84 14.29 -9.64 5.86
N HIS A 85 15.07 -9.58 6.94
CA HIS A 85 15.09 -10.62 7.98
C HIS A 85 15.31 -12.06 7.46
N ILE A 86 16.17 -12.22 6.44
CA ILE A 86 16.41 -13.53 5.79
C ILE A 86 16.95 -14.61 6.74
N TYR A 87 17.48 -14.24 7.91
CA TYR A 87 17.98 -15.18 8.91
C TYR A 87 16.98 -15.48 10.04
N ASP A 88 15.91 -14.69 10.19
CA ASP A 88 14.96 -14.81 11.31
C ASP A 88 13.78 -15.73 10.98
N PHE A 89 13.33 -15.77 9.72
CA PHE A 89 12.05 -16.41 9.35
C PHE A 89 12.15 -17.67 8.49
N TYR A 90 13.37 -17.99 8.02
CA TYR A 90 13.59 -19.03 7.02
C TYR A 90 14.38 -20.24 7.55
N ASP A 91 14.72 -20.25 8.84
CA ASP A 91 15.51 -21.32 9.50
C ASP A 91 16.83 -21.66 8.78
N VAL A 92 17.46 -20.62 8.22
CA VAL A 92 18.60 -20.75 7.30
C VAL A 92 19.82 -21.36 7.93
N VAL A 93 20.03 -21.06 9.21
CA VAL A 93 21.20 -21.49 9.97
C VAL A 93 20.76 -21.99 11.33
N SER A 94 21.29 -23.15 11.73
CA SER A 94 21.18 -23.67 13.08
C SER A 94 22.56 -24.02 13.62
N ARG A 95 22.69 -24.09 14.94
CA ARG A 95 23.91 -24.47 15.64
C ARG A 95 23.61 -25.66 16.54
N ASP A 96 24.42 -26.70 16.44
CA ASP A 96 24.30 -27.87 17.31
C ASP A 96 24.96 -27.64 18.69
N ALA A 97 24.82 -28.62 19.59
CA ALA A 97 25.40 -28.56 20.93
C ALA A 97 26.94 -28.51 20.95
N ASN A 98 27.60 -28.93 19.86
CA ASN A 98 29.06 -28.92 19.71
C ASN A 98 29.56 -27.61 19.06
N GLY A 99 28.65 -26.70 18.72
CA GLY A 99 28.98 -25.43 18.06
C GLY A 99 29.11 -25.51 16.54
N GLN A 100 28.81 -26.66 15.93
CA GLN A 100 28.82 -26.82 14.48
C GLN A 100 27.57 -26.17 13.85
N LEU A 101 27.79 -25.42 12.77
CA LEU A 101 26.71 -24.78 12.01
C LEU A 101 26.18 -25.75 10.95
N SER A 102 24.85 -25.78 10.81
CA SER A 102 24.13 -26.44 9.72
C SER A 102 23.30 -25.40 8.97
N PHE A 103 23.22 -25.53 7.65
CA PHE A 103 22.54 -24.58 6.77
C PHE A 103 21.41 -25.26 5.99
N ASN A 104 20.24 -24.63 5.97
CA ASN A 104 19.07 -25.10 5.23
C ASN A 104 18.38 -23.94 4.51
N TRP A 105 18.51 -23.88 3.18
CA TRP A 105 18.01 -22.75 2.38
C TRP A 105 16.59 -22.95 1.86
N ALA A 106 15.96 -24.11 2.11
CA ALA A 106 14.73 -24.52 1.42
C ALA A 106 13.60 -23.47 1.48
N LYS A 107 13.30 -22.91 2.66
CA LYS A 107 12.24 -21.90 2.80
C LYS A 107 12.58 -20.58 2.11
N LEU A 108 13.85 -20.16 2.18
CA LEU A 108 14.29 -18.92 1.54
C LEU A 108 14.25 -19.09 0.01
N ASP A 109 14.65 -20.26 -0.48
CA ASP A 109 14.63 -20.59 -1.91
C ASP A 109 13.22 -20.55 -2.49
N GLU A 110 12.20 -21.01 -1.76
CA GLU A 110 10.81 -20.90 -2.21
C GLU A 110 10.36 -19.44 -2.37
N THR A 111 10.66 -18.57 -1.40
CA THR A 111 10.34 -17.13 -1.51
C THR A 111 11.16 -16.45 -2.62
N VAL A 112 12.42 -16.84 -2.82
CA VAL A 112 13.24 -16.36 -3.93
C VAL A 112 12.66 -16.80 -5.28
N CYS A 113 12.13 -18.03 -5.36
CA CYS A 113 11.43 -18.51 -6.56
C CYS A 113 10.17 -17.68 -6.84
N ASP A 114 9.38 -17.33 -5.81
CA ASP A 114 8.25 -16.42 -5.98
C ASP A 114 8.69 -15.07 -6.57
N ILE A 115 9.79 -14.48 -6.08
CA ILE A 115 10.35 -13.24 -6.64
C ILE A 115 10.67 -13.41 -8.12
N TYR A 116 11.35 -14.49 -8.51
CA TYR A 116 11.65 -14.74 -9.91
C TYR A 116 10.40 -14.96 -10.76
N HIS A 117 9.36 -15.59 -10.22
CA HIS A 117 8.07 -15.75 -10.90
C HIS A 117 7.34 -14.41 -11.12
N THR A 118 7.65 -13.35 -10.35
CA THR A 118 7.17 -11.99 -10.66
C THR A 118 7.95 -11.29 -11.78
N GLY A 119 9.07 -11.87 -12.23
CA GLY A 119 10.01 -11.27 -13.19
C GLY A 119 11.06 -10.36 -12.55
N ALA A 120 11.07 -10.22 -11.23
CA ALA A 120 12.05 -9.45 -10.47
C ALA A 120 13.26 -10.29 -10.04
N LYS A 121 14.24 -9.61 -9.45
CA LYS A 121 15.37 -10.21 -8.74
C LYS A 121 15.31 -9.84 -7.25
N PRO A 122 15.83 -10.69 -6.34
CA PRO A 122 16.04 -10.31 -4.95
C PRO A 122 16.94 -9.07 -4.83
#